data_AF-A0A920IS91-F1
#
_entry.id   AF-A0A920IS91-F1
#
_cell.length_a   1.000
_cell.length_b   1.000
_cell.length_c   1.000
_cell.angle_alpha   90.00
_cell.angle_beta   90.00
_cell.angle_gamma   90.00
#
_symmetry.space_group_name_H-M   'P 1'
#
loop_
_entity.id
_entity.type
_entity.pdbx_description
1 polymer ?
#
loop_
_entity_poly.entity_id
_entity_poly.type
_entity_poly.pdbx_seq_one_letter_code
_entity_poly.pdbx_strand_id
1 'polypeptide(L)' 'MQSDDRQVTKNEFSIHLIPETLEITNLSNIKIGDPLNIEIEQTTFTTVETIKKVLIQKRLKTK' A
#
# COMPACT_ATOMS: atom_id res chain seq x y z
N MET A 1 22.79 9.63 11.15
CA MET A 1 22.10 8.41 10.71
C MET A 1 20.61 8.74 10.60
N GLN A 2 20.20 9.38 9.50
CA GLN A 2 18.78 9.56 9.19
C GLN A 2 18.36 8.30 8.46
N SER A 3 17.85 7.33 9.23
CA SER A 3 17.09 6.21 8.69
C SER A 3 15.89 6.79 7.93
N ASP A 4 15.66 6.34 6.70
CA ASP A 4 14.46 6.71 5.95
C ASP A 4 13.24 6.13 6.69
N ASP A 5 12.44 7.00 7.31
CA ASP A 5 11.27 6.61 8.11
C ASP A 5 10.12 6.03 7.25
N ARG A 6 10.29 6.02 5.93
CA ARG A 6 9.34 5.47 4.95
C ARG A 6 9.73 4.04 4.59
N GLN A 7 9.59 3.14 5.56
CA GLN A 7 9.84 1.71 5.33
C GLN A 7 8.58 1.04 4.81
N VAL A 8 8.72 0.38 3.65
CA VAL A 8 7.74 -0.57 3.13
C VAL A 8 8.46 -1.91 3.00
N THR A 9 7.96 -2.90 3.72
CA THR A 9 8.42 -4.28 3.61
C THR A 9 7.34 -5.12 2.92
N LYS A 10 7.57 -6.42 2.78
CA LYS A 10 6.58 -7.32 2.20
C LYS A 10 5.25 -7.34 2.99
N ASN A 11 5.29 -7.07 4.29
CA ASN A 11 4.16 -7.29 5.20
C ASN A 11 3.82 -6.05 6.05
N GLU A 12 4.55 -4.95 5.91
CA GLU A 12 4.43 -3.77 6.76
C GLU A 12 4.66 -2.51 5.93
N PHE A 13 3.95 -1.44 6.28
CA PHE A 13 4.17 -0.11 5.74
C PHE A 13 3.87 0.93 6.82
N SER A 14 4.57 2.06 6.77
CA SER A 14 4.36 3.21 7.64
C SER A 14 3.61 4.33 6.91
N ILE A 15 2.76 5.05 7.64
CA ILE A 15 2.09 6.25 7.17
C ILE A 15 2.32 7.40 8.14
N HIS A 16 2.32 8.62 7.62
CA HIS A 16 2.27 9.82 8.43
C HIS A 16 0.83 10.33 8.47
N LEU A 17 0.34 10.62 9.68
CA LEU A 17 -0.97 11.22 9.89
C LEU A 17 -0.79 12.64 10.39
N ILE A 18 -1.55 13.57 9.81
CA ILE A 18 -1.63 14.95 10.31
C ILE A 18 -2.61 15.01 11.51
N PRO A 19 -2.46 15.99 12.41
CA PRO A 19 -3.32 16.10 13.60
C PRO A 19 -4.83 16.11 13.29
N GLU A 20 -5.24 16.87 12.27
CA GLU A 20 -6.64 16.96 11.84
C GLU A 20 -7.24 15.58 11.54
N THR A 21 -6.49 14.69 10.86
CA THR A 21 -6.95 13.33 10.55
C THR A 21 -7.15 12.50 11.82
N LEU A 22 -6.29 12.65 12.83
CA LEU A 22 -6.44 11.95 14.11
C LEU A 22 -7.62 12.47 14.92
N GLU A 23 -7.99 13.74 14.74
CA GLU A 23 -9.11 14.39 15.43
C GLU A 23 -10.47 13.99 14.83
N ILE A 24 -10.58 13.95 13.50
CA ILE A 24 -11.88 13.74 12.83
C ILE A 24 -12.16 12.27 12.43
N THR A 25 -11.23 11.35 12.70
CA THR A 25 -11.39 9.91 12.40
C THR A 25 -11.24 9.06 13.67
N ASN A 26 -11.53 7.76 13.58
CA ASN A 26 -11.32 6.83 14.68
C ASN A 26 -9.86 6.34 14.81
N LEU A 27 -8.94 6.84 13.97
CA LEU A 27 -7.57 6.33 13.90
C LEU A 27 -6.77 6.58 15.19
N SER A 28 -7.12 7.62 15.95
CA SER A 28 -6.49 7.94 17.25
C SER A 28 -6.79 6.92 18.36
N ASN A 29 -7.83 6.09 18.19
CA ASN A 29 -8.27 5.11 19.20
C ASN A 29 -7.72 3.70 18.95
N ILE A 30 -7.01 3.48 17.84
CA ILE A 30 -6.49 2.17 17.43
C ILE A 30 -5.36 1.74 18.35
N LYS A 31 -5.35 0.46 18.71
CA LYS A 31 -4.31 -0.19 19.51
C LYS A 31 -3.61 -1.27 18.71
N ILE A 32 -2.43 -1.66 19.18
CA ILE A 32 -1.67 -2.78 18.59
C ILE A 32 -2.54 -4.04 18.64
N GLY A 33 -2.72 -4.67 17.48
CA GLY A 33 -3.54 -5.87 17.32
C GLY A 33 -4.96 -5.62 16.83
N ASP A 34 -5.43 -4.36 16.81
CA ASP A 34 -6.74 -4.04 16.25
C ASP A 34 -6.76 -4.28 14.73
N PRO A 35 -7.83 -4.92 14.19
CA PRO A 35 -7.97 -5.08 12.76
C PRO A 35 -8.31 -3.75 12.08
N LEU A 36 -7.69 -3.49 10.94
CA LEU A 36 -7.99 -2.34 10.10
C LEU A 36 -8.45 -2.77 8.71
N ASN A 37 -9.41 -2.02 8.17
CA ASN A 37 -9.82 -2.16 6.78
C ASN A 37 -8.75 -1.54 5.90
N ILE A 38 -8.21 -2.32 4.97
CA ILE A 38 -7.23 -1.86 3.99
C ILE A 38 -7.85 -1.94 2.61
N GLU A 39 -7.85 -0.82 1.89
CA GLU A 39 -8.30 -0.74 0.50
C GLU A 39 -7.13 -0.30 -0.38
N ILE A 40 -6.98 -0.95 -1.53
CA ILE A 40 -6.02 -0.55 -2.56
C ILE A 40 -6.78 0.28 -3.57
N GLU A 41 -6.19 1.42 -3.96
CA GLU A 41 -6.73 2.26 -5.02
C GLU A 41 -6.86 1.44 -6.34
N GLN A 42 -8.08 1.45 -6.90
CA GLN A 42 -8.48 0.58 -8.01
C GLN A 42 -7.60 0.75 -9.26
N THR A 43 -7.18 1.99 -9.57
CA THR A 43 -6.37 2.30 -10.76
C THR A 43 -4.97 1.72 -10.63
N THR A 44 -4.38 1.80 -9.45
CA THR A 44 -3.08 1.23 -9.11
C THR A 44 -3.10 -0.28 -9.31
N PHE A 45 -4.10 -0.96 -8.73
CA PHE A 45 -4.27 -2.39 -8.90
C PHE A 45 -4.42 -2.76 -10.40
N THR A 46 -5.32 -2.09 -11.11
CA THR A 46 -5.61 -2.37 -12.51
C THR A 46 -4.38 -2.16 -13.41
N THR A 47 -3.60 -1.11 -13.12
CA THR A 47 -2.36 -0.81 -13.84
C THR A 47 -1.34 -1.92 -13.65
N VAL A 48 -1.07 -2.33 -12.41
CA VAL A 48 -0.13 -3.42 -12.10
C VAL A 48 -0.56 -4.73 -12.76
N GLU A 49 -1.84 -5.09 -12.66
CA GLU A 49 -2.35 -6.33 -13.25
C GLU A 49 -2.30 -6.31 -14.79
N THR A 50 -2.58 -5.17 -15.40
CA THR A 50 -2.47 -5.01 -16.86
C THR A 50 -1.03 -5.15 -17.32
N ILE A 51 -0.08 -4.51 -16.62
CA ILE A 51 1.35 -4.62 -16.91
C ILE A 51 1.82 -6.07 -16.77
N LYS A 52 1.45 -6.77 -15.69
CA LYS A 52 1.77 -8.20 -15.51
C LYS A 52 1.29 -9.05 -16.70
N LYS A 53 0.03 -8.88 -17.13
CA LYS A 53 -0.54 -9.61 -18.28
C LYS A 53 0.24 -9.35 -19.57
N VAL A 54 0.56 -8.09 -19.87
CA VAL A 54 1.33 -7.72 -21.07
C VAL A 54 2.73 -8.32 -21.03
N LEU A 55 3.41 -8.30 -19.88
CA LEU A 55 4.74 -8.89 -19.74
C LEU A 55 4.74 -10.40 -19.94
N ILE A 56 3.75 -11.12 -19.39
CA ILE A 56 3.59 -12.56 -19.61
C ILE A 56 3.32 -12.86 -21.09
N GLN A 57 2.42 -12.13 -21.73
CA GLN A 57 2.13 -12.28 -23.16
C GLN A 57 3.37 -12.04 -24.03
N LYS A 58 4.17 -11.00 -23.73
CA LYS A 58 5.43 -10.73 -24.43
C LYS A 58 6.43 -11.87 -24.28
N ARG A 59 6.55 -12.46 -23.09
CA ARG A 59 7.43 -13.61 -22.82
C ARG A 59 6.99 -14.87 -23.54
N LEU A 60 5.69 -15.07 -23.74
CA LEU A 60 5.15 -16.21 -24.49
C LEU A 60 5.31 -16.05 -26.00
N LYS A 61 5.33 -14.82 -26.53
CA LYS A 61 5.52 -14.55 -27.98
C LYS A 61 6.98 -14.57 -28.44
N THR A 62 7.94 -14.54 -27.52
CA THR A 62 9.38 -14.59 -27.81
C THR A 62 10.00 -15.99 -27.60
N LYS A 63 9.20 -16.99 -27.24
CA LYS A 63 9.53 -18.41 -27.31
C LYS A 63 8.89 -19.02 -28.55
#